data_AF-A0A7C6F1J7-F1
#
_entry.id   AF-A0A7C6F1J7-F1
#
_cell.length_a   1.000
_cell.length_b   1.000
_cell.length_c   1.000
_cell.angle_alpha   90.00
_cell.angle_beta   90.00
_cell.angle_gamma   90.00
#
_symmetry.space_group_name_H-M   'P 1'
#
loop_
_entity.id
_entity.type
_entity.pdbx_description
1 polymer ?
#
loop_
_entity_poly.entity_id
_entity_poly.type
_entity_poly.pdbx_seq_one_letter_code
_entity_poly.pdbx_strand_id
1 'polypeptide(L)'
;MFVAATTRCFANLPLETAFERLNDLEFSYVEIMVHESDGHLKPSEVATDLDRAIALCRKTYRLTPVALSVDIEAQGDEYYRQFAACCKLAKATRVVTVVIRSSELGTPFNEEVERLQNLVAIATMEEVIV
;
A
#
# COMPACT_ATOMS: atom_id res chain seq x y z
N MET A 1 20.92 11.60 -2.65
CA MET A 1 20.26 10.84 -1.56
C MET A 1 18.77 10.86 -1.86
N PHE A 2 18.11 9.69 -1.92
CA PHE A 2 16.66 9.61 -2.09
C PHE A 2 16.01 9.63 -0.71
N VAL A 3 15.14 10.60 -0.44
CA VAL A 3 14.41 10.73 0.83
C VAL A 3 12.93 10.69 0.53
N ALA A 4 12.23 9.72 1.11
CA ALA A 4 10.79 9.59 1.02
C ALA A 4 10.15 9.86 2.38
N ALA A 5 8.95 10.43 2.36
CA ALA A 5 8.10 10.52 3.52
C ALA A 5 6.88 9.61 3.35
N THR A 6 6.33 9.12 4.45
CA THR A 6 5.11 8.34 4.44
C THR A 6 3.90 9.25 4.65
N THR A 7 2.79 8.99 3.96
CA THR A 7 1.54 9.74 4.19
C THR A 7 1.03 9.56 5.62
N ARG A 8 1.51 8.53 6.35
CA ARG A 8 1.18 8.29 7.77
C ARG A 8 1.43 9.49 8.68
N CYS A 9 2.42 10.32 8.37
CA CYS A 9 2.70 11.55 9.14
C CYS A 9 1.50 12.51 9.17
N PHE A 10 0.56 12.36 8.24
CA PHE A 10 -0.66 13.13 8.10
C PHE A 10 -1.91 12.23 8.02
N ALA A 11 -1.95 11.15 8.81
CA ALA A 11 -3.07 10.19 8.83
C ALA A 11 -4.43 10.83 9.15
N ASN A 12 -4.44 11.96 9.84
CA ASN A 12 -5.65 12.74 10.17
C ASN A 12 -6.12 13.68 9.04
N LEU A 13 -5.38 13.76 7.94
CA LEU A 13 -5.71 14.59 6.78
C LEU A 13 -6.18 13.73 5.59
N PRO A 14 -7.04 14.24 4.70
CA PRO A 14 -7.32 13.59 3.43
C PRO A 14 -6.04 13.36 2.61
N LEU A 15 -6.01 12.31 1.79
CA LEU A 15 -4.81 11.91 1.03
C LEU A 15 -4.25 13.04 0.16
N GLU A 16 -5.12 13.76 -0.55
CA GLU A 16 -4.72 14.88 -1.42
C GLU A 16 -4.02 15.99 -0.59
N THR A 17 -4.54 16.30 0.60
CA THR A 17 -3.93 17.28 1.52
C THR A 17 -2.62 16.78 2.11
N ALA A 18 -2.49 15.47 2.37
CA ALA A 18 -1.21 14.88 2.79
C ALA A 18 -0.14 15.05 1.70
N PHE A 19 -0.48 14.83 0.42
CA PHE A 19 0.43 15.09 -0.70
C PHE A 19 0.82 16.57 -0.82
N GLU A 20 -0.14 17.48 -0.69
CA GLU A 20 0.13 18.92 -0.69
C GLU A 20 1.14 19.28 0.40
N ARG A 21 0.92 18.84 1.64
CA ARG A 21 1.83 19.10 2.77
C ARG A 21 3.22 18.51 2.57
N LEU A 22 3.32 17.31 2.03
CA LEU A 22 4.61 16.68 1.73
C LEU A 22 5.37 17.43 0.63
N ASN A 23 4.66 17.93 -0.39
CA ASN A 23 5.26 18.77 -1.42
C ASN A 23 5.69 20.14 -0.87
N ASP A 24 4.90 20.76 0.01
CA ASP A 24 5.26 22.02 0.70
C ASP A 24 6.54 21.86 1.55
N LEU A 25 6.75 20.66 2.11
CA LEU A 25 7.95 20.27 2.84
C LEU A 25 9.12 19.82 1.92
N GLU A 26 8.98 20.03 0.62
CA GLU A 26 9.99 19.75 -0.42
C GLU A 26 10.38 18.27 -0.56
N PHE A 27 9.55 17.33 -0.08
CA PHE A 27 9.73 15.92 -0.44
C PHE A 27 9.47 15.72 -1.93
N SER A 28 10.19 14.78 -2.53
CA SER A 28 9.99 14.37 -3.93
C SER A 28 9.43 12.95 -4.05
N TYR A 29 9.47 12.17 -2.97
CA TYR A 29 9.11 10.76 -2.95
C TYR A 29 8.15 10.48 -1.78
N VAL A 30 7.18 9.59 -2.01
CA VAL A 30 6.14 9.30 -1.03
C VAL A 30 5.83 7.81 -0.91
N GLU A 31 5.70 7.31 0.32
CA GLU A 31 5.03 6.04 0.61
C GLU A 31 3.57 6.33 0.94
N ILE A 32 2.64 5.59 0.31
CA ILE A 32 1.19 5.77 0.51
C ILE A 32 0.64 4.71 1.46
N MET A 33 -0.12 5.15 2.46
CA MET A 33 -0.81 4.29 3.43
C MET A 33 -2.10 3.70 2.85
N VAL A 34 -2.13 2.38 2.68
CA VAL A 34 -3.29 1.57 2.25
C VAL A 34 -3.64 0.59 3.37
N HIS A 35 -4.16 1.11 4.48
CA HIS A 35 -4.48 0.34 5.68
C HIS A 35 -5.99 0.34 5.90
N GLU A 36 -6.56 -0.81 6.28
CA GLU A 36 -8.01 -0.93 6.54
C GLU A 36 -8.47 0.03 7.65
N SER A 37 -7.65 0.14 8.69
CA SER A 37 -7.78 1.11 9.79
C SER A 37 -6.67 2.16 9.72
N ASP A 38 -7.01 3.42 9.99
CA ASP A 38 -6.07 4.57 10.05
C ASP A 38 -5.26 4.84 8.76
N GLY A 39 -5.64 4.25 7.63
CA GLY A 39 -5.07 4.49 6.31
C GLY A 39 -5.80 5.57 5.51
N HIS A 40 -5.13 6.09 4.49
CA HIS A 40 -5.74 7.02 3.52
C HIS A 40 -6.63 6.30 2.51
N LEU A 41 -6.36 5.03 2.27
CA LEU A 41 -7.10 4.12 1.41
C LEU A 41 -7.28 2.80 2.14
N LYS A 42 -8.43 2.16 1.95
CA LYS A 42 -8.68 0.83 2.51
C LYS A 42 -8.43 -0.25 1.46
N PRO A 43 -7.71 -1.33 1.78
CA PRO A 43 -7.58 -2.47 0.87
C PRO A 43 -8.93 -3.02 0.41
N SER A 44 -9.94 -3.05 1.28
CA SER A 44 -11.31 -3.46 0.94
C SER A 44 -11.95 -2.57 -0.15
N GLU A 45 -11.73 -1.26 -0.09
CA GLU A 45 -12.19 -0.28 -1.09
C GLU A 45 -11.39 -0.41 -2.39
N VAL A 46 -10.08 -0.60 -2.32
CA VAL A 46 -9.22 -0.85 -3.50
C VAL A 46 -9.68 -2.12 -4.23
N ALA A 47 -10.05 -3.16 -3.50
CA ALA A 47 -10.55 -4.41 -4.06
C ALA A 47 -11.97 -4.31 -4.63
N THR A 48 -12.72 -3.26 -4.26
CA THR A 48 -14.07 -2.99 -4.76
C THR A 48 -14.05 -2.09 -5.99
N ASP A 49 -13.22 -1.05 -5.97
CA ASP A 49 -13.10 -0.05 -7.04
C ASP A 49 -11.63 0.39 -7.23
N LEU A 50 -10.91 -0.42 -8.01
CA LEU A 50 -9.49 -0.19 -8.31
C LEU A 50 -9.27 1.11 -9.10
N ASP A 51 -10.16 1.45 -10.03
CA ASP A 51 -10.01 2.64 -10.89
C ASP A 51 -10.08 3.92 -10.07
N ARG A 52 -11.00 3.98 -9.10
CA ARG A 52 -11.07 5.09 -8.14
C ARG A 52 -9.78 5.20 -7.32
N ALA A 53 -9.26 4.08 -6.80
CA ALA A 53 -8.02 4.08 -6.04
C ALA A 53 -6.82 4.57 -6.88
N ILE A 54 -6.73 4.14 -8.14
CA ILE A 54 -5.71 4.61 -9.10
C ILE A 54 -5.83 6.12 -9.32
N ALA A 55 -7.04 6.63 -9.51
CA ALA A 55 -7.26 8.06 -9.74
C ALA A 55 -6.79 8.91 -8.54
N LEU A 56 -7.04 8.45 -7.31
CA LEU A 56 -6.58 9.11 -6.09
C LEU A 56 -5.05 9.09 -5.98
N CYS A 57 -4.43 7.92 -6.18
CA CYS A 57 -2.97 7.76 -6.07
C CYS A 57 -2.17 8.47 -7.18
N ARG A 58 -2.80 8.97 -8.25
CA ARG A 58 -2.14 9.72 -9.33
C ARG A 58 -2.12 11.23 -9.09
N LYS A 59 -2.89 11.76 -8.14
CA LYS A 59 -2.95 13.20 -7.82
C LYS A 59 -1.87 13.60 -6.80
N THR A 60 -0.60 13.37 -7.14
CA THR A 60 0.50 13.40 -6.16
C THR A 60 1.25 14.73 -6.04
N TYR A 61 0.77 15.82 -6.66
CA TYR A 61 1.45 17.13 -6.62
C TYR A 61 2.95 17.07 -6.97
N ARG A 62 3.34 16.25 -7.97
CA ARG A 62 4.73 15.98 -8.40
C ARG A 62 5.54 15.05 -7.48
N LEU A 63 4.98 14.59 -6.37
CA LEU A 63 5.57 13.49 -5.61
C LEU A 63 5.56 12.21 -6.45
N THR A 64 6.64 11.43 -6.34
CA THR A 64 6.74 10.11 -6.95
C THR A 64 6.42 9.05 -5.89
N PRO A 65 5.32 8.28 -6.04
CA PRO A 65 5.07 7.13 -5.18
C PRO A 65 6.21 6.12 -5.28
N VAL A 66 6.75 5.67 -4.15
CA VAL A 66 7.86 4.71 -4.10
C VAL A 66 7.49 3.39 -3.42
N ALA A 67 6.48 3.41 -2.55
CA ALA A 67 5.98 2.23 -1.85
C ALA A 67 4.50 2.39 -1.49
N LEU A 68 3.80 1.26 -1.36
CA LEU A 68 2.52 1.18 -0.67
C LEU A 68 2.73 0.46 0.66
N SER A 69 2.35 1.07 1.77
CA SER A 69 2.23 0.36 3.04
C SER A 69 0.83 -0.24 3.10
N VAL A 70 0.73 -1.57 3.15
CA VAL A 70 -0.53 -2.31 3.09
C VAL A 70 -0.79 -3.03 4.42
N ASP A 71 -1.96 -2.78 5.01
CA ASP A 71 -2.44 -3.49 6.20
C ASP A 71 -3.90 -3.90 6.02
N ILE A 72 -4.14 -5.21 6.04
CA ILE A 72 -5.43 -5.83 5.69
C ILE A 72 -5.94 -6.60 6.90
N GLU A 73 -7.17 -6.30 7.33
CA GLU A 73 -7.81 -6.98 8.47
C GLU A 73 -8.67 -8.20 8.06
N ALA A 74 -8.96 -8.35 6.76
CA ALA A 74 -9.68 -9.51 6.26
C ALA A 74 -8.88 -10.81 6.47
N GLN A 75 -9.58 -11.94 6.50
CA GLN A 75 -8.98 -13.26 6.70
C GLN A 75 -9.26 -14.20 5.52
N GLY A 76 -8.44 -15.25 5.40
CA GLY A 76 -8.60 -16.29 4.38
C GLY A 76 -8.50 -15.75 2.94
N ASP A 77 -9.36 -16.23 2.05
CA ASP A 77 -9.32 -15.86 0.62
C ASP A 77 -9.53 -14.37 0.38
N GLU A 78 -10.31 -13.71 1.24
CA GLU A 78 -10.57 -12.28 1.13
C GLU A 78 -9.31 -11.44 1.38
N TYR A 79 -8.43 -11.88 2.29
CA TYR A 79 -7.12 -11.26 2.52
C TYR A 79 -6.30 -11.23 1.23
N TYR A 80 -6.19 -12.38 0.55
CA TYR A 80 -5.44 -12.50 -0.69
C TYR A 80 -6.09 -11.76 -1.85
N ARG A 81 -7.43 -11.69 -1.90
CA ARG A 81 -8.16 -10.89 -2.89
C ARG A 81 -7.83 -9.41 -2.75
N GLN A 82 -7.86 -8.88 -1.52
CA GLN A 82 -7.53 -7.49 -1.25
C GLN A 82 -6.06 -7.19 -1.52
N PHE A 83 -5.16 -8.08 -1.09
CA PHE A 83 -3.73 -7.96 -1.38
C PHE A 83 -3.44 -7.91 -2.89
N ALA A 84 -4.04 -8.81 -3.67
CA ALA A 84 -3.89 -8.81 -5.13
C ALA A 84 -4.38 -7.49 -5.77
N ALA A 85 -5.46 -6.89 -5.23
CA ALA A 85 -5.92 -5.59 -5.68
C ALA A 85 -4.92 -4.47 -5.34
N CYS A 86 -4.30 -4.50 -4.16
CA CYS A 86 -3.21 -3.59 -3.80
C CYS A 86 -1.97 -3.75 -4.69
N CYS A 87 -1.60 -4.97 -5.10
CA CYS A 87 -0.52 -5.19 -6.07
C CYS A 87 -0.85 -4.58 -7.44
N LYS A 88 -2.10 -4.73 -7.91
CA LYS A 88 -2.57 -4.07 -9.14
C LYS A 88 -2.54 -2.54 -9.03
N LEU A 89 -2.91 -2.00 -7.88
CA LEU A 89 -2.80 -0.57 -7.59
C LEU A 89 -1.33 -0.12 -7.65
N ALA A 90 -0.40 -0.88 -7.07
CA ALA A 90 1.03 -0.58 -7.11
C ALA A 90 1.53 -0.49 -8.56
N LYS A 91 1.26 -1.53 -9.36
CA LYS A 91 1.59 -1.56 -10.80
C LYS A 91 1.01 -0.38 -11.57
N ALA A 92 -0.27 -0.08 -11.38
CA ALA A 92 -0.95 1.02 -12.07
C ALA A 92 -0.46 2.42 -11.66
N THR A 93 0.14 2.54 -10.47
CA THR A 93 0.75 3.76 -9.93
C THR A 93 2.28 3.79 -10.11
N ARG A 94 2.85 2.78 -10.79
CA ARG A 94 4.30 2.59 -11.02
C ARG A 94 5.13 2.43 -9.75
N VAL A 95 4.50 1.91 -8.70
CA VAL A 95 5.15 1.49 -7.46
C VAL A 95 5.55 0.03 -7.58
N VAL A 96 6.80 -0.27 -7.24
CA VAL A 96 7.33 -1.65 -7.24
C VAL A 96 7.26 -2.29 -5.86
N THR A 97 7.37 -1.50 -4.78
CA THR A 97 7.46 -2.02 -3.42
C THR A 97 6.12 -1.96 -2.68
N VAL A 98 5.68 -3.08 -2.13
CA VAL A 98 4.53 -3.17 -1.22
C VAL A 98 5.03 -3.66 0.14
N VAL A 99 4.88 -2.84 1.17
CA VAL A 99 5.28 -3.17 2.54
C VAL A 99 4.07 -3.74 3.28
N ILE A 100 4.20 -4.96 3.83
CA ILE A 100 3.16 -5.61 4.63
C ILE A 100 3.55 -5.70 6.11
N ARG A 101 2.56 -5.92 6.97
CA ARG A 101 2.81 -6.29 8.37
C ARG A 101 3.24 -7.75 8.49
N SER A 102 4.14 -8.01 9.44
CA SER A 102 4.39 -9.37 9.92
C SER A 102 3.15 -9.89 10.65
N SER A 103 2.96 -11.20 10.66
CA SER A 103 1.92 -11.80 11.50
C SER A 103 2.14 -11.51 12.98
N GLU A 104 1.07 -11.69 13.78
CA GLU A 104 1.10 -11.44 15.21
C GLU A 104 2.12 -12.33 15.93
N LEU A 105 2.64 -11.82 17.04
CA LEU A 105 3.57 -12.58 17.89
C LEU A 105 2.87 -13.85 18.39
N GLY A 106 3.47 -15.01 18.08
CA GLY A 106 2.92 -16.32 18.43
C GLY A 106 2.36 -17.10 17.24
N THR A 107 2.26 -16.48 16.06
CA THR A 107 1.93 -17.19 14.82
C THR A 107 2.97 -18.29 14.57
N PRO A 108 2.56 -19.56 14.31
CA PRO A 108 3.48 -20.63 13.98
C PRO A 108 4.38 -20.27 12.79
N PHE A 109 5.68 -20.56 12.89
CA PHE A 109 6.65 -20.23 11.85
C PHE A 109 6.25 -20.72 10.45
N ASN A 110 5.76 -21.96 10.34
CA ASN A 110 5.36 -22.53 9.06
C ASN A 110 4.15 -21.80 8.45
N GLU A 111 3.21 -21.36 9.27
CA GLU A 111 2.03 -20.62 8.83
C GLU A 111 2.43 -19.26 8.24
N GLU A 112 3.37 -18.56 8.89
CA GLU A 112 3.89 -17.30 8.37
C GLU A 112 4.70 -17.49 7.07
N VAL A 113 5.49 -18.56 6.98
CA VAL A 113 6.25 -18.90 5.76
C VAL A 113 5.30 -19.16 4.59
N GLU A 114 4.25 -19.96 4.81
CA GLU A 114 3.23 -20.25 3.79
C GLU A 114 2.49 -18.96 3.37
N ARG A 115 2.11 -18.12 4.33
CA ARG A 115 1.49 -16.81 4.04
C ARG A 115 2.40 -15.95 3.16
N LEU A 116 3.67 -15.79 3.54
CA LEU A 116 4.63 -14.98 2.79
C LEU A 116 4.91 -15.54 1.39
N GLN A 117 5.00 -16.87 1.24
CA GLN A 117 5.13 -17.52 -0.07
C GLN A 117 3.94 -17.20 -0.98
N ASN A 118 2.71 -17.28 -0.46
CA ASN A 118 1.51 -16.93 -1.20
C ASN A 118 1.50 -15.44 -1.62
N LEU A 119 1.89 -14.54 -0.71
CA LEU A 119 1.98 -13.11 -1.00
C LEU A 119 3.01 -12.80 -2.09
N VAL A 120 4.20 -13.42 -2.01
CA VAL A 120 5.23 -13.27 -3.04
C VAL A 120 4.76 -13.80 -4.40
N ALA A 121 4.07 -14.94 -4.42
CA ALA A 121 3.50 -15.50 -5.66
C ALA A 121 2.49 -14.55 -6.31
N ILE A 122 1.61 -13.92 -5.50
CA ILE A 122 0.65 -12.92 -5.98
C ILE A 122 1.36 -11.67 -6.50
N ALA A 123 2.30 -11.12 -5.73
CA ALA A 123 3.01 -9.89 -6.09
C ALA A 123 3.85 -10.06 -7.36
N THR A 124 4.45 -11.23 -7.56
CA THR A 124 5.24 -11.56 -8.76
C THR A 124 4.40 -11.45 -10.04
N MET A 125 3.10 -11.81 -9.99
CA MET A 125 2.22 -11.69 -11.16
C MET A 125 2.00 -10.23 -11.60
N GLU A 126 2.20 -9.28 -10.69
CA GLU A 126 2.06 -7.85 -10.95
C GLU A 126 3.39 -7.09 -11.02
N GLU A 127 4.54 -7.81 -11.08
CA GLU A 127 5.89 -7.22 -11.09
C GLU A 127 6.19 -6.35 -9.86
N VAL A 128 5.60 -6.73 -8.72
CA VAL A 128 5.73 -6.05 -7.41
C VAL A 128 6.58 -6.91 -6.47
N ILE A 129 7.32 -6.27 -5.58
CA ILE A 129 8.08 -6.90 -4.49
C ILE A 129 7.41 -6.62 -3.14
N VAL A 130 7.55 -7.58 -2.22
CA VAL A 130 7.00 -7.57 -0.87
C VAL A 130 8.11 -7.73 0.15
#